data_AF-A0AAN8KID6-F1
#
_entry.id   AF-A0AAN8KID6-F1
#
_cell.length_a   1.000
_cell.length_b   1.000
_cell.length_c   1.000
_cell.angle_alpha   90.00
_cell.angle_beta   90.00
_cell.angle_gamma   90.00
#
_symmetry.space_group_name_H-M   'P 1'
#
loop_
_entity.id
_entity.type
_entity.pdbx_description
1 polymer ?
#
loop_
_entity_poly.entity_id
_entity_poly.type
_entity_poly.pdbx_seq_one_letter_code
_entity_poly.pdbx_strand_id
1 'polypeptide(L)'
;MEAVTHFMNDTVEFYRWSLTIADKRVEKWPMMSSPAPTLAISCLYLLFLWVGPKYMQNREPFELRKTLIVYNFSMVILNFYIAKELLLGARAAGYSYLCQPVSYSNDVNEVRIASALWWYYISKRVEYLDTVFFI
;
A
#
# COMPACT_ATOMS: atom_id res chain seq x y z
N MET A 1 -17.33 26.08 -17.04
CA MET A 1 -17.08 24.82 -17.77
C MET A 1 -15.61 24.71 -18.16
N GLU A 2 -15.02 25.78 -18.71
CA GLU A 2 -13.59 25.83 -19.10
C GLU A 2 -12.61 25.52 -17.96
N ALA A 3 -12.84 26.03 -16.75
CA ALA A 3 -11.98 25.73 -15.59
C ALA A 3 -11.95 24.23 -15.23
N VAL A 4 -13.09 23.53 -15.39
CA VAL A 4 -13.18 22.08 -15.12
C VAL A 4 -12.42 21.30 -16.19
N THR A 5 -12.59 21.68 -17.46
CA THR A 5 -11.89 21.04 -18.58
C THR A 5 -10.38 21.26 -18.50
N HIS A 6 -9.93 22.45 -18.10
CA HIS A 6 -8.51 22.75 -17.88
C HIS A 6 -7.93 21.85 -16.78
N PHE A 7 -8.56 21.82 -15.60
CA PHE A 7 -8.12 20.99 -14.49
C PHE A 7 -8.09 19.49 -14.84
N MET A 8 -9.09 19.01 -15.59
CA MET A 8 -9.12 17.63 -16.08
C MET A 8 -7.95 17.33 -17.01
N ASN A 9 -7.66 18.23 -17.96
CA ASN A 9 -6.53 18.05 -18.88
C ASN A 9 -5.19 18.05 -18.15
N ASP A 10 -4.98 18.98 -17.21
CA ASP A 10 -3.76 19.04 -16.38
C ASP A 10 -3.56 17.74 -15.60
N THR A 11 -4.64 17.21 -15.01
CA THR A 11 -4.60 15.96 -14.25
C THR A 11 -4.25 14.76 -15.14
N VAL A 12 -4.83 14.70 -16.33
CA VAL A 12 -4.55 13.64 -17.30
C VAL A 12 -3.11 13.73 -17.80
N GLU A 13 -2.62 14.93 -18.06
CA GLU A 13 -1.24 15.16 -18.49
C GLU A 13 -0.24 14.77 -17.39
N PHE A 14 -0.49 15.18 -16.15
CA PHE A 14 0.30 14.77 -15.00
C PHE A 14 0.31 13.25 -14.81
N TYR A 15 -0.84 12.58 -14.98
CA TYR A 15 -0.92 11.12 -14.92
C TYR A 15 -0.12 10.45 -16.05
N ARG A 16 -0.22 10.96 -17.28
CA ARG A 16 0.57 10.44 -18.40
C ARG A 16 2.07 10.63 -18.17
N TRP A 17 2.47 11.80 -17.67
CA TRP A 17 3.86 12.07 -17.31
C TRP A 17 4.36 11.12 -16.20
N SER A 18 3.57 10.89 -15.16
CA SER A 18 3.97 10.00 -14.06
C SER A 18 4.17 8.55 -14.52
N LEU A 19 3.37 8.08 -15.50
CA LEU A 19 3.58 6.77 -16.14
C LEU A 19 4.91 6.69 -16.91
N THR A 20 5.43 7.80 -17.44
CA THR A 20 6.72 7.78 -18.17
C THR A 20 7.93 7.57 -17.25
N ILE A 21 7.83 8.01 -16.00
CA ILE A 21 8.88 7.87 -14.97
C ILE A 21 8.66 6.67 -14.04
N ALA A 22 7.56 5.92 -14.24
CA ALA A 22 7.21 4.78 -13.42
C ALA A 22 8.21 3.62 -13.60
N ASP A 23 8.43 2.87 -12.52
CA ASP A 23 9.32 1.72 -12.54
C ASP A 23 8.67 0.54 -13.29
N LYS A 24 9.22 0.20 -14.46
CA LYS A 24 8.73 -0.89 -15.32
C LYS A 24 8.84 -2.27 -14.66
N ARG A 25 9.69 -2.44 -13.64
CA ARG A 25 9.88 -3.73 -12.96
C ARG A 25 8.63 -4.20 -12.22
N VAL A 26 7.84 -3.26 -11.70
CA VAL A 26 6.68 -3.53 -10.87
C VAL A 26 5.35 -3.36 -11.60
N GLU A 27 5.37 -2.95 -12.88
CA GLU A 27 4.18 -2.62 -13.67
C GLU A 27 3.13 -3.75 -13.68
N LYS A 28 3.61 -5.00 -13.77
CA LYS A 28 2.76 -6.20 -13.82
C LYS A 28 2.32 -6.71 -12.46
N TRP A 29 2.80 -6.08 -11.37
CA TRP A 29 2.45 -6.52 -10.02
C TRP A 29 1.03 -6.09 -9.67
N PRO A 30 0.33 -6.87 -8.82
CA PRO A 30 -1.02 -6.54 -8.44
C PRO A 30 -1.12 -5.12 -7.88
N MET A 31 -2.10 -4.36 -8.37
CA MET A 31 -2.40 -2.97 -8.00
C MET A 31 -1.31 -1.93 -8.34
N MET A 32 -0.35 -2.27 -9.19
CA MET A 32 0.67 -1.33 -9.70
C MET A 32 0.37 -0.79 -11.10
N SER A 33 -0.58 -1.37 -11.83
CA SER A 33 -0.94 -0.95 -13.19
C SER A 33 -1.59 0.44 -13.25
N SER A 34 -2.34 0.82 -12.21
CA SER A 34 -2.96 2.13 -12.10
C SER A 34 -3.23 2.47 -10.63
N PRO A 35 -3.34 3.77 -10.29
CA PRO A 35 -3.69 4.19 -8.93
C PRO A 35 -5.17 3.93 -8.59
N ALA A 36 -6.02 3.68 -9.59
CA ALA A 36 -7.47 3.57 -9.43
C ALA A 36 -7.91 2.46 -8.45
N PRO A 37 -7.36 1.22 -8.48
CA PRO A 37 -7.66 0.20 -7.46
C PRO A 37 -7.33 0.65 -6.03
N THR A 38 -6.22 1.38 -5.85
CA THR A 38 -5.84 1.91 -4.53
C THR A 38 -6.86 2.91 -4.05
N LEU A 39 -7.21 3.88 -4.91
CA LEU A 39 -8.19 4.92 -4.60
C LEU A 39 -9.57 4.31 -4.31
N ALA A 40 -9.99 3.32 -5.08
CA ALA A 40 -11.25 2.62 -4.86
C ALA A 40 -11.30 1.96 -3.48
N ILE A 41 -10.24 1.23 -3.07
CA ILE A 41 -10.18 0.61 -1.74
C ILE A 41 -10.16 1.67 -0.64
N SER A 42 -9.38 2.74 -0.78
CA SER A 42 -9.36 3.82 0.20
C SER A 42 -10.70 4.55 0.31
N CYS A 43 -11.40 4.79 -0.80
CA CYS A 43 -12.74 5.39 -0.78
C CYS A 43 -13.77 4.47 -0.11
N LEU A 44 -13.75 3.17 -0.42
CA LEU A 44 -14.61 2.18 0.23
C LEU A 44 -14.35 2.11 1.74
N TYR A 45 -13.07 2.16 2.13
CA TYR A 45 -12.67 2.22 3.53
C TYR A 45 -13.22 3.47 4.24
N LEU A 46 -13.06 4.66 3.66
CA LEU A 46 -13.60 5.89 4.24
C LEU A 46 -15.13 5.87 4.33
N LEU A 47 -15.80 5.29 3.34
CA LEU A 47 -17.24 5.08 3.38
C LEU A 47 -17.63 4.14 4.52
N PHE A 48 -16.88 3.06 4.72
CA PHE A 48 -17.10 2.15 5.85
C PHE A 48 -16.92 2.86 7.19
N LEU A 49 -15.89 3.70 7.36
CA LEU A 49 -15.70 4.48 8.59
C LEU A 49 -16.86 5.44 8.87
N TRP A 50 -17.51 5.96 7.83
CA TRP A 50 -18.65 6.86 7.99
C TRP A 50 -19.97 6.14 8.27
N VAL A 51 -20.19 4.99 7.63
CA VAL A 51 -21.42 4.20 7.77
C VAL A 51 -21.39 3.28 8.98
N GLY A 52 -20.24 2.67 9.26
CA GLY A 52 -20.06 1.63 10.27
C GLY A 52 -20.52 2.04 11.67
N PRO A 53 -20.07 3.20 12.22
CA PRO A 53 -20.53 3.64 13.54
C PRO A 53 -22.03 3.90 13.58
N LYS A 54 -22.62 4.47 12.53
CA LYS A 54 -24.09 4.69 12.45
C LYS A 54 -24.85 3.37 12.44
N TYR A 55 -24.29 2.35 11.80
CA TYR A 55 -24.88 1.01 11.75
C TYR A 55 -24.75 0.28 13.10
N MET A 56 -23.66 0.48 13.82
CA MET A 56 -23.36 -0.16 15.12
C MET A 56 -24.00 0.55 16.32
N GLN A 57 -24.52 1.77 16.18
CA GLN A 57 -25.15 2.55 17.26
C GLN A 57 -26.22 1.79 18.06
N ASN A 58 -27.00 0.93 17.41
CA ASN A 58 -28.09 0.18 18.05
C ASN A 58 -27.77 -1.32 18.20
N ARG A 59 -26.49 -1.69 18.15
CA ARG A 59 -26.03 -3.09 18.19
C ARG A 59 -24.97 -3.26 19.27
N GLU A 60 -24.93 -4.45 19.85
CA GLU A 60 -23.86 -4.84 20.76
C GLU A 60 -22.57 -5.12 19.96
N PRO A 61 -21.39 -4.86 20.56
CA PRO A 61 -20.11 -5.10 19.92
C PRO A 61 -19.87 -6.59 19.65
N PHE A 62 -19.16 -6.89 18.56
CA PHE A 62 -18.84 -8.27 18.20
C PHE A 62 -17.64 -8.80 19.00
N GLU A 63 -17.78 -10.02 19.54
CA GLU A 63 -16.68 -10.74 20.21
C GLU A 63 -15.74 -11.40 19.19
N LEU A 64 -14.78 -10.62 18.66
CA LEU A 64 -13.85 -11.04 17.60
C LEU A 64 -12.46 -11.47 18.12
N ARG A 65 -12.33 -11.81 19.41
CA ARG A 65 -11.04 -12.04 20.06
C ARG A 65 -10.12 -13.02 19.33
N LYS A 66 -10.63 -14.17 18.89
CA LYS A 66 -9.82 -15.18 18.17
C LYS A 66 -9.34 -14.66 16.82
N THR A 67 -10.23 -13.99 16.08
CA THR A 67 -9.93 -13.39 14.78
C THR A 67 -8.86 -12.31 14.93
N LEU A 68 -8.99 -11.44 15.92
CA LEU A 68 -8.01 -10.39 16.24
C LEU A 68 -6.63 -10.97 16.58
N ILE A 69 -6.56 -12.06 17.36
CA ILE A 69 -5.29 -12.72 17.68
C ILE A 69 -4.61 -13.24 16.41
N VAL A 70 -5.34 -13.98 15.57
CA VAL A 70 -4.81 -14.52 14.31
C VAL A 70 -4.35 -13.40 13.39
N TYR A 71 -5.17 -12.36 13.25
CA TYR A 71 -4.88 -11.20 12.42
C TYR A 71 -3.61 -10.48 12.87
N ASN A 72 -3.50 -10.11 14.15
CA ASN A 72 -2.33 -9.40 14.68
C ASN A 72 -1.06 -10.25 14.55
N PHE A 73 -1.14 -11.55 14.82
CA PHE A 73 -0.01 -12.45 14.66
C PHE A 73 0.44 -12.57 13.19
N SER A 74 -0.51 -12.64 12.26
CA SER A 74 -0.24 -12.64 10.81
C SER A 74 0.47 -11.36 10.38
N MET A 75 0.03 -10.21 10.90
CA MET A 75 0.65 -8.91 10.63
C MET A 75 2.07 -8.80 11.20
N VAL A 76 2.33 -9.35 12.39
CA VAL A 76 3.68 -9.41 12.95
C VAL A 76 4.60 -10.23 12.05
N ILE A 77 4.14 -11.40 11.57
CA ILE A 77 4.92 -12.24 10.64
C ILE A 77 5.22 -11.49 9.34
N LEU A 78 4.21 -10.85 8.75
CA LEU A 78 4.37 -10.11 7.50
C LEU A 78 5.37 -8.95 7.65
N ASN A 79 5.23 -8.16 8.72
CA ASN A 79 6.14 -7.05 9.00
C ASN A 79 7.57 -7.53 9.29
N PHE A 80 7.72 -8.66 10.00
CA PHE A 80 9.02 -9.27 10.24
C PHE A 80 9.66 -9.75 8.92
N TYR A 81 8.88 -10.37 8.04
CA TYR A 81 9.34 -10.76 6.70
C TYR A 81 9.83 -9.55 5.90
N ILE A 82 9.05 -8.47 5.83
CA ILE A 82 9.42 -7.23 5.14
C ILE A 82 10.72 -6.65 5.72
N ALA A 83 10.81 -6.55 7.04
CA ALA A 83 11.99 -6.00 7.71
C ALA A 83 13.25 -6.84 7.42
N LYS A 84 13.12 -8.17 7.45
CA LYS A 84 14.21 -9.10 7.11
C LYS A 84 14.67 -8.91 5.66
N GLU A 85 13.73 -8.88 4.71
CA GLU A 85 14.03 -8.76 3.29
C GLU A 85 14.70 -7.42 2.96
N LEU A 86 14.22 -6.33 3.56
CA LEU A 86 14.84 -5.00 3.41
C LEU A 86 16.24 -4.96 4.02
N LEU A 87 16.43 -5.49 5.23
CA LEU A 87 17.73 -5.47 5.90
C LEU A 87 18.77 -6.29 5.14
N LEU A 88 18.41 -7.51 4.72
CA LEU A 88 19.30 -8.39 3.96
C LEU A 88 19.56 -7.85 2.56
N GLY A 89 18.51 -7.35 1.88
CA GLY A 89 18.61 -6.76 0.55
C GLY A 89 19.51 -5.52 0.55
N ALA A 90 19.26 -4.57 1.45
CA ALA A 90 20.05 -3.34 1.54
C ALA A 90 21.51 -3.62 1.92
N ARG A 91 21.76 -4.58 2.83
CA ARG A 91 23.12 -4.98 3.18
C ARG A 91 23.85 -5.67 2.03
N ALA A 92 23.17 -6.55 1.29
CA ALA A 92 23.75 -7.24 0.14
C ALA A 92 24.02 -6.28 -1.04
N ALA A 93 23.17 -5.28 -1.23
CA ALA A 93 23.36 -4.22 -2.22
C ALA A 93 24.39 -3.15 -1.78
N GLY A 94 24.91 -3.23 -0.55
CA GLY A 94 25.94 -2.30 -0.05
C GLY A 94 25.43 -0.87 0.15
N TYR A 95 24.16 -0.71 0.54
CA TYR A 95 23.54 0.60 0.69
C TYR A 95 24.22 1.48 1.74
N SER A 96 24.36 2.77 1.43
CA SER A 96 24.77 3.77 2.40
C SER A 96 23.59 4.11 3.33
N TYR A 97 23.85 4.22 4.63
CA TYR A 97 22.84 4.63 5.62
C TYR A 97 22.47 6.12 5.56
N LEU A 98 23.18 6.91 4.74
CA LEU A 98 22.96 8.35 4.60
C LEU A 98 22.15 8.67 3.36
N CYS A 99 22.80 8.65 2.19
CA CYS A 99 22.20 8.93 0.91
C CYS A 99 22.32 7.70 0.04
N GLN A 100 21.19 7.05 -0.23
CA GLN A 100 21.10 5.93 -1.15
C GLN A 100 20.12 6.28 -2.27
N PRO A 101 20.60 6.47 -3.52
CA PRO A 101 19.70 6.65 -4.64
C PRO A 101 19.00 5.32 -4.97
N VAL A 102 17.80 5.43 -5.53
CA VAL A 102 17.08 4.25 -6.04
C VAL A 102 17.79 3.74 -7.28
N SER A 103 18.18 2.47 -7.26
CA SER A 103 18.72 1.79 -8.43
C SER A 103 17.60 1.06 -9.17
N TYR A 104 17.37 1.47 -10.41
CA TYR A 104 16.39 0.84 -11.32
C TYR A 104 16.98 -0.37 -12.06
N SER A 105 18.08 -0.94 -11.56
CA SER A 105 18.70 -2.14 -12.13
C SER A 105 17.84 -3.39 -11.92
N ASN A 106 18.01 -4.38 -12.80
CA ASN A 106 17.41 -5.72 -12.65
C ASN A 106 18.27 -6.66 -11.80
N ASP A 107 19.18 -6.11 -10.98
CA ASP A 107 19.93 -6.88 -9.99
C ASP A 107 18.95 -7.59 -9.03
N VAL A 108 19.26 -8.84 -8.71
CA VAL A 108 18.47 -9.68 -7.81
C VAL A 108 18.25 -8.99 -6.45
N ASN A 109 19.25 -8.26 -5.94
CA ASN A 109 19.12 -7.57 -4.66
C ASN A 109 18.19 -6.36 -4.73
N GLU A 110 18.25 -5.59 -5.82
CA GLU A 110 17.39 -4.41 -6.05
C GLU A 110 15.92 -4.83 -6.27
N VAL A 111 15.69 -5.89 -7.06
CA VAL A 111 14.35 -6.45 -7.29
C VAL A 111 13.78 -7.05 -6.00
N ARG A 112 14.62 -7.64 -5.15
CA ARG A 112 14.23 -8.15 -3.83
C ARG A 112 13.76 -7.02 -2.90
N ILE A 113 14.49 -5.91 -2.86
CA ILE A 113 14.08 -4.70 -2.12
C ILE A 113 12.75 -4.16 -2.67
N ALA A 114 12.62 -4.04 -3.99
CA ALA A 114 11.38 -3.59 -4.62
C ALA A 114 10.18 -4.49 -4.25
N SER A 115 10.39 -5.81 -4.21
CA SER A 115 9.37 -6.80 -3.81
C SER A 115 8.96 -6.61 -2.34
N ALA A 116 9.93 -6.40 -1.44
CA ALA A 116 9.65 -6.12 -0.03
C ALA A 116 8.86 -4.81 0.15
N LEU A 117 9.18 -3.76 -0.62
CA LEU A 117 8.43 -2.51 -0.63
C LEU A 117 7.01 -2.67 -1.18
N TRP A 118 6.82 -3.53 -2.19
CA TRP A 118 5.48 -3.86 -2.67
C TRP A 118 4.67 -4.61 -1.61
N TRP A 119 5.26 -5.58 -0.90
CA TRP A 119 4.61 -6.24 0.23
C TRP A 119 4.24 -5.26 1.35
N TYR A 120 5.10 -4.28 1.62
CA TYR A 120 4.77 -3.19 2.55
C TYR A 120 3.57 -2.37 2.07
N TYR A 121 3.50 -2.04 0.78
CA TYR A 121 2.35 -1.36 0.18
C TYR A 121 1.06 -2.20 0.30
N ILE A 122 1.12 -3.52 0.09
CA ILE A 122 -0.02 -4.42 0.36
C ILE A 122 -0.41 -4.36 1.84
N SER A 123 0.57 -4.50 2.75
CA SER A 123 0.37 -4.51 4.20
C SER A 123 -0.45 -3.30 4.68
N LYS A 124 -0.19 -2.10 4.14
CA LYS A 124 -0.95 -0.89 4.48
C LYS A 124 -2.44 -0.94 4.17
N ARG A 125 -2.86 -1.73 3.18
CA ARG A 125 -4.30 -1.94 2.92
C ARG A 125 -4.90 -2.98 3.84
N VAL A 126 -4.12 -3.97 4.27
CA VAL A 126 -4.57 -4.94 5.26
C VAL A 126 -4.76 -4.28 6.62
N GLU A 127 -3.88 -3.33 6.99
CA GLU A 127 -3.99 -2.52 8.21
C GLU A 127 -5.28 -1.68 8.29
N TYR A 128 -5.95 -1.39 7.16
CA TYR A 128 -7.27 -0.76 7.19
C TYR A 128 -8.31 -1.61 7.93
N LEU A 129 -8.10 -2.92 8.06
CA LEU A 129 -8.98 -3.79 8.83
C LEU A 129 -8.88 -3.52 10.35
N ASP A 130 -7.80 -2.91 10.85
CA ASP A 130 -7.66 -2.58 12.28
C ASP A 130 -8.82 -1.70 12.75
N THR A 131 -9.08 -0.64 12.00
CA THR A 131 -10.16 0.31 12.31
C THR A 131 -11.52 -0.26 11.99
N VAL A 132 -11.62 -1.21 11.04
CA VAL A 132 -12.85 -1.98 10.81
C VAL A 132 -13.18 -2.83 12.04
N PHE A 133 -12.19 -3.44 12.69
CA PHE A 133 -12.42 -4.21 13.91
C PHE A 133 -12.70 -3.33 15.15
N PHE A 134 -12.34 -2.05 15.13
CA PHE A 134 -12.70 -1.10 16.19
C PHE A 134 -14.14 -0.63 16.13
N ILE A 135 -14.78 -0.67 14.94
CA ILE A 135 -16.15 -0.24 14.70
C ILE A 135 -17.11 -1.40 14.88
#